data_AF-A0A849QGP5-F1
#
_entry.id   AF-A0A849QGP5-F1
#
_cell.length_a   1.000
_cell.length_b   1.000
_cell.length_c   1.000
_cell.angle_alpha   90.00
_cell.angle_beta   90.00
_cell.angle_gamma   90.00
#
_symmetry.space_group_name_H-M   'P 1'
#
loop_
_entity.id
_entity.type
_entity.pdbx_description
1 polymer ?
#
loop_
_entity_poly.entity_id
_entity_poly.type
_entity_poly.pdbx_seq_one_letter_code
_entity_poly.pdbx_strand_id
1 'polypeptide(L)'
;MLINIRKIGNSQGIIIPKYVLQEIGYPKTVEITPTKDGIFISPIAGKNVRRKPRNKEETDGFYDLMKSKIENNIAIGKTTWIGNREMERRI
;
A
#
# COMPACT_ATOMS: atom_id res chain seq x y z
N MET A 1 -16.47 -3.17 -16.16
CA MET A 1 -15.59 -3.32 -17.35
C MET A 1 -15.69 -4.76 -17.81
N LEU A 2 -16.06 -5.02 -19.07
CA LEU A 2 -16.05 -6.38 -19.63
C LEU A 2 -14.64 -6.69 -20.13
N ILE A 3 -14.00 -7.71 -19.55
CA ILE A 3 -12.66 -8.14 -19.94
C ILE A 3 -12.73 -9.55 -20.49
N ASN A 4 -12.33 -9.72 -21.74
CA ASN A 4 -12.31 -11.04 -22.37
C ASN A 4 -11.02 -11.78 -22.00
N ILE A 5 -11.17 -13.05 -21.63
CA ILE A 5 -10.04 -13.97 -21.46
C ILE A 5 -9.44 -14.23 -22.85
N ARG A 6 -8.13 -14.09 -22.97
CA ARG A 6 -7.39 -14.30 -24.23
C ARG A 6 -6.38 -15.42 -24.06
N LYS A 7 -6.06 -16.13 -25.14
CA LYS A 7 -4.93 -17.06 -25.16
C LYS A 7 -3.63 -16.25 -25.30
N ILE A 8 -2.70 -16.43 -24.37
CA ILE A 8 -1.37 -15.83 -24.37
C ILE A 8 -0.36 -16.99 -24.37
N GLY A 9 0.22 -17.27 -25.54
CA GLY A 9 1.06 -18.46 -25.74
C GLY A 9 0.26 -19.74 -25.49
N ASN A 10 0.70 -20.54 -24.51
CA ASN A 10 0.04 -21.79 -24.11
C ASN A 10 -0.93 -21.63 -22.93
N SER A 11 -1.09 -20.41 -22.40
CA SER A 11 -1.91 -20.15 -21.23
C SER A 11 -3.09 -19.24 -21.55
N GLN A 12 -4.09 -19.23 -20.66
CA GLN A 12 -5.11 -18.19 -20.64
C GLN A 12 -4.58 -16.97 -19.87
N GLY A 13 -4.92 -15.78 -20.34
CA GLY A 13 -4.50 -14.54 -19.73
C GLY A 13 -5.51 -13.43 -19.92
N ILE A 14 -5.35 -12.39 -19.10
CA ILE A 14 -6.18 -11.19 -19.10
C ILE A 14 -5.26 -9.98 -19.21
N ILE A 15 -5.62 -9.02 -20.06
CA ILE A 15 -4.90 -7.74 -20.17
C ILE A 15 -5.55 -6.74 -19.22
N ILE A 16 -4.79 -6.29 -18.22
CA ILE A 16 -5.22 -5.29 -17.25
C ILE A 16 -4.90 -3.90 -17.80
N PRO A 17 -5.87 -2.97 -17.86
CA PRO A 17 -5.61 -1.61 -18.29
C PRO A 17 -4.61 -0.88 -17.40
N LYS A 18 -3.84 0.02 -18.01
CA LYS A 18 -2.80 0.79 -17.32
C LYS A 18 -3.33 1.60 -16.13
N TYR A 19 -4.53 2.18 -16.23
CA TYR A 19 -5.12 2.99 -15.16
C TYR A 19 -5.40 2.16 -13.90
N VAL A 20 -5.90 0.92 -14.05
CA VAL A 20 -6.13 -0.01 -12.93
C VAL A 20 -4.82 -0.33 -12.23
N LEU A 21 -3.76 -0.59 -13.01
CA LEU A 21 -2.43 -0.83 -12.45
C LEU A 21 -1.88 0.40 -11.71
N GLN A 22 -2.12 1.61 -12.21
CA GLN A 22 -1.68 2.85 -11.54
C GLN A 22 -2.38 3.07 -10.20
N GLU A 23 -3.67 2.75 -10.10
CA GLU A 23 -4.44 2.85 -8.85
C GLU A 23 -3.84 2.00 -7.74
N ILE A 24 -3.38 0.79 -8.08
CA ILE A 24 -2.73 -0.15 -7.15
C ILE A 24 -1.20 0.06 -7.01
N GLY A 25 -0.66 1.16 -7.54
CA GLY A 25 0.75 1.53 -7.36
C GLY A 25 1.73 0.92 -8.37
N TYR A 26 1.24 0.49 -9.52
CA TYR A 26 1.99 -0.11 -10.63
C TYR A 26 2.87 -1.31 -10.21
N PRO A 27 2.28 -2.33 -9.56
CA PRO A 27 3.01 -3.46 -9.04
C PRO A 27 3.59 -4.29 -10.20
N LYS A 28 4.84 -4.71 -10.04
CA LYS A 28 5.46 -5.70 -10.95
C LYS A 28 4.96 -7.12 -10.70
N THR A 29 4.53 -7.39 -9.47
CA THR A 29 4.09 -8.71 -9.00
C THR A 29 2.83 -8.56 -8.16
N VAL A 30 1.86 -9.43 -8.40
CA VAL A 30 0.57 -9.43 -7.73
C VAL A 30 0.28 -10.82 -7.20
N GLU A 31 -0.44 -10.88 -6.09
CA GLU A 31 -1.04 -12.08 -5.56
C GLU A 31 -2.45 -12.19 -6.12
N ILE A 32 -2.83 -13.42 -6.49
CA ILE A 32 -4.11 -13.72 -7.12
C ILE A 32 -4.82 -14.74 -6.23
N THR A 33 -5.97 -14.36 -5.68
CA THR A 33 -6.77 -15.22 -4.81
C THR A 33 -8.15 -15.45 -5.44
N PRO A 34 -8.56 -16.71 -5.68
CA PRO A 34 -9.91 -16.99 -6.12
C PRO A 34 -10.91 -16.73 -4.99
N THR A 35 -12.03 -16.09 -5.31
CA THR A 35 -13.15 -15.84 -4.41
C THR A 35 -14.43 -16.44 -5.01
N LYS A 36 -15.54 -16.45 -4.25
CA LYS A 36 -16.82 -16.99 -4.74
C LYS A 36 -17.36 -16.23 -5.97
N ASP A 37 -17.08 -14.94 -6.04
CA ASP A 37 -17.61 -14.04 -7.06
C ASP A 37 -16.58 -13.68 -8.15
N GLY A 38 -15.37 -14.24 -8.08
CA GLY A 38 -14.34 -14.00 -9.09
C GLY A 38 -12.91 -14.14 -8.59
N ILE A 39 -12.05 -13.23 -9.03
CA ILE A 39 -10.61 -13.25 -8.74
C ILE A 39 -10.25 -11.93 -8.06
N PHE A 40 -9.70 -12.02 -6.86
CA PHE A 40 -9.14 -10.88 -6.14
C PHE A 40 -7.64 -10.76 -6.46
N ILE A 41 -7.21 -9.56 -6.85
CA ILE A 41 -5.81 -9.27 -7.20
C ILE A 41 -5.30 -8.20 -6.26
N SER A 42 -4.22 -8.50 -5.53
CA SER A 42 -3.56 -7.56 -4.62
C SER A 42 -2.07 -7.43 -4.95
N PRO A 43 -1.46 -6.26 -4.75
CA PRO A 43 -0.01 -6.13 -4.88
C PRO A 43 0.68 -6.95 -3.77
N ILE A 44 1.69 -7.74 -4.13
CA ILE A 44 2.53 -8.41 -3.13
C ILE A 44 3.29 -7.32 -2.38
N ALA A 45 3.01 -7.19 -1.08
CA ALA A 45 3.60 -6.19 -0.21
C ALA A 45 5.14 -6.32 -0.24
N GLY A 46 5.79 -5.41 -0.97
CA GLY A 46 7.25 -5.42 -1.11
C GLY A 46 7.88 -4.07 -1.41
N LYS A 47 7.07 -3.06 -1.75
CA LYS A 47 7.55 -1.67 -1.81
C LYS A 47 6.49 -0.79 -1.19
N ASN A 48 6.82 -0.17 -0.06
CA ASN A 48 6.26 1.13 0.30
C ASN A 48 6.43 2.01 -0.93
N VAL A 49 5.39 2.16 -1.75
CA VAL A 49 5.40 3.12 -2.84
C VAL A 49 5.37 4.46 -2.12
N ARG A 50 6.55 5.01 -1.85
CA ARG A 50 6.73 6.35 -1.30
C ARG A 50 6.34 7.32 -2.41
N ARG A 51 5.03 7.45 -2.65
CA ARG A 51 4.46 8.42 -3.58
C ARG A 51 4.24 9.73 -2.85
N LYS A 52 4.30 10.83 -3.60
CA LYS A 52 3.77 12.09 -3.09
C LYS A 52 2.25 11.92 -2.88
N PRO A 53 1.69 12.42 -1.77
CA PRO A 53 0.25 12.45 -1.57
C PRO A 53 -0.44 13.13 -2.76
N ARG A 54 -1.58 12.59 -3.19
CA ARG A 54 -2.31 13.12 -4.37
C ARG A 54 -3.20 14.30 -4.02
N ASN A 55 -3.69 14.36 -2.78
CA ASN A 55 -4.59 15.39 -2.29
C ASN A 55 -4.35 15.68 -0.79
N LYS A 56 -5.09 16.67 -0.26
CA LYS A 56 -4.99 17.08 1.14
C LYS A 56 -5.43 15.96 2.10
N GLU A 57 -6.51 15.26 1.78
CA GLU A 57 -7.01 14.13 2.58
C GLU A 57 -5.98 13.01 2.75
N GLU A 58 -5.28 12.64 1.67
CA GLU A 58 -4.23 11.63 1.73
C GLU A 58 -3.05 12.13 2.58
N THR A 59 -2.73 13.43 2.52
CA THR A 59 -1.69 14.05 3.34
C THR A 59 -2.05 13.99 4.82
N ASP A 60 -3.26 14.43 5.18
CA ASP A 60 -3.77 14.44 6.55
C ASP A 60 -3.83 13.02 7.12
N GLY A 61 -4.34 12.05 6.33
CA GLY A 61 -4.36 10.65 6.73
C GLY A 61 -2.96 10.05 6.95
N PHE A 62 -1.96 10.44 6.14
CA PHE A 62 -0.56 10.04 6.38
C PHE A 62 -0.01 10.66 7.67
N TYR A 63 -0.33 11.92 7.96
CA TYR A 63 0.07 12.58 9.21
C TYR A 63 -0.55 11.88 10.43
N ASP A 64 -1.84 11.54 10.38
CA ASP A 64 -2.54 10.85 11.46
C ASP A 64 -1.96 9.46 11.72
N LEU A 65 -1.66 8.71 10.66
CA LEU A 65 -0.97 7.42 10.75
C LEU A 65 0.41 7.56 11.40
N MET A 66 1.19 8.57 10.99
CA MET A 66 2.50 8.84 11.59
C MET A 66 2.38 9.18 13.07
N LYS A 67 1.45 10.09 13.41
CA LYS A 67 1.19 10.55 14.77
C LYS A 67 0.78 9.39 15.66
N SER A 68 -0.20 8.60 15.23
CA SER A 68 -0.67 7.41 15.95
C SER A 68 0.47 6.41 16.22
N LYS A 69 1.36 6.20 15.23
CA LYS A 69 2.51 5.30 15.39
C LYS A 69 3.54 5.83 16.40
N ILE A 70 3.81 7.14 16.39
CA ILE A 70 4.70 7.79 17.35
C ILE A 70 4.10 7.69 18.76
N GLU A 71 2.84 8.05 18.93
CA GLU A 71 2.12 7.98 20.21
C GLU A 71 2.11 6.56 20.78
N ASN A 72 1.85 5.56 19.94
CA ASN A 72 1.89 4.16 20.37
C ASN A 72 3.31 3.74 20.80
N ASN A 73 4.35 4.15 20.06
CA ASN A 73 5.73 3.85 20.45
C ASN A 73 6.14 4.53 21.76
N ILE A 74 5.63 5.74 22.02
CA ILE A 74 5.82 6.43 23.31
C ILE A 74 5.09 5.67 24.42
N ALA A 75 3.85 5.25 24.20
CA ALA A 75 3.06 4.49 25.17
C ALA A 75 3.72 3.14 25.55
N ILE A 76 4.34 2.47 24.58
CA ILE A 76 5.09 1.21 24.80
C ILE A 76 6.51 1.47 25.36
N GLY A 77 6.93 2.74 25.48
CA GLY A 77 8.24 3.12 26.02
C GLY A 77 9.42 2.90 25.06
N LYS A 78 9.14 2.62 23.78
CA LYS A 78 10.17 2.46 22.73
C LYS A 78 10.76 3.80 22.28
N THR A 79 10.07 4.90 22.54
CA THR A 79 10.49 6.24 22.12
C THR A 79 10.18 7.24 23.22
N THR A 80 11.10 8.16 23.50
CA THR A 80 10.94 9.19 24.53
C THR A 80 11.32 10.56 23.98
N TRP A 81 10.59 11.59 24.36
CA TRP A 81 10.97 12.97 24.08
C TRP A 81 12.16 13.38 24.96
N ILE A 82 13.22 13.91 24.36
CA ILE A 82 14.39 14.46 25.08
C ILE A 82 14.31 16.00 25.10
N GLY A 83 13.65 16.61 24.11
CA GLY A 83 13.47 18.06 24.03
C GLY A 83 12.28 18.45 23.17
N ASN A 84 12.13 19.75 22.91
CA ASN A 84 10.96 20.30 22.20
C ASN A 84 10.80 19.80 20.75
N ARG A 85 11.86 19.29 20.13
CA ARG A 85 11.87 18.76 18.75
C ARG A 85 12.70 17.48 18.58
N GLU A 86 13.10 16.86 19.68
CA GLU A 86 14.05 15.74 19.68
C GLU A 86 13.46 14.53 20.40
N MET A 87 13.55 13.36 19.77
CA MET A 87 13.11 12.08 20.31
C MET A 87 14.25 11.07 20.29
N GLU A 88 14.39 10.32 21.39
CA GLU A 88 15.27 9.15 21.49
C GLU A 88 14.49 7.88 21.24
N ARG A 89 15.13 6.92 20.57
CA ARG A 89 14.63 5.54 20.53
C ARG A 89 15.35 4.73 21.60
N ARG A 90 14.60 4.16 22.54
CA ARG A 90 15.13 3.17 23.49
C ARG A 90 15.12 1.80 22.80
N ILE A 91 16.31 1.19 22.70
CA ILE A 91 16.53 -0.14 22.10
C ILE A 91 16.10 -1.21 23.10
#